data_AF-A0A662MVI3-F1
#
_entry.id   AF-A0A662MVI3-F1
#
_cell.length_a   1.000
_cell.length_b   1.000
_cell.length_c   1.000
_cell.angle_alpha   90.00
_cell.angle_beta   90.00
_cell.angle_gamma   90.00
#
_symmetry.space_group_name_H-M   'P 1'
#
loop_
_entity.id
_entity.type
_entity.pdbx_description
1 polymer ?
#
loop_
_entity_poly.entity_id
_entity_poly.type
_entity_poly.pdbx_seq_one_letter_code
_entity_poly.pdbx_strand_id
1 'polypeptide(L)' 'MKVAIPTEDRENVSEHFGRSPNFLVITVEGKEIVSREMRKKPGHEE' A
#
# COMPACT_ATOMS: atom_id res chain seq x y z
N MET A 1 -13.07 -1.98 -6.11
CA MET A 1 -11.75 -1.49 -6.63
C MET A 1 -10.68 -1.72 -5.57
N LYS A 2 -9.45 -2.10 -5.95
CA LYS A 2 -8.30 -2.13 -5.02
C LYS A 2 -7.26 -1.09 -5.44
N VAL A 3 -6.68 -0.38 -4.47
CA VAL A 3 -5.63 0.63 -4.69
C VAL A 3 -4.45 0.30 -3.80
N ALA A 4 -3.24 0.26 -4.37
CA ALA A 4 -1.99 0.02 -3.65
C ALA A 4 -1.21 1.32 -3.54
N ILE A 5 -0.85 1.70 -2.31
CA ILE A 5 -0.17 2.96 -1.99
C ILE A 5 1.21 2.62 -1.43
N PRO A 6 2.32 3.02 -2.06
CA PRO A 6 3.66 2.77 -1.51
C PRO A 6 3.84 3.57 -0.22
N THR A 7 4.28 2.91 0.84
CA THR A 7 4.47 3.56 2.15
C THR A 7 5.51 2.82 2.99
N GLU A 8 6.20 3.57 3.84
CA GLU A 8 7.14 3.03 4.82
C GLU A 8 6.48 2.92 6.21
N ASP A 9 5.52 3.78 6.52
CA ASP A 9 4.96 4.01 7.85
C ASP A 9 3.43 3.87 7.95
N ARG A 10 2.75 3.55 6.84
CA ARG A 10 1.28 3.45 6.70
C ARG A 10 0.53 4.78 6.69
N GLU A 11 1.22 5.90 6.87
CA GLU A 11 0.63 7.22 7.00
C GLU A 11 1.00 8.10 5.80
N ASN A 12 2.28 8.07 5.40
CA ASN A 12 2.82 8.88 4.34
C ASN A 12 3.04 8.06 3.07
N VAL A 13 2.79 8.69 1.92
CA VAL A 13 3.13 8.12 0.62
C VAL A 13 4.65 8.19 0.47
N SER A 14 5.27 7.05 0.20
CA SER A 14 6.72 7.01 -0.06
C SER A 14 7.03 7.74 -1.38
N GLU A 15 8.06 8.59 -1.36
CA GLU A 15 8.51 9.36 -2.54
C GLU A 15 9.02 8.44 -3.66
N HIS A 16 9.55 7.27 -3.29
CA HIS A 16 10.16 6.33 -4.23
C HIS A 16 9.37 5.02 -4.30
N PHE A 17 8.50 4.90 -5.30
CA PHE A 17 7.72 3.67 -5.54
C PHE A 17 8.59 2.39 -5.60
N GLY A 18 9.80 2.50 -6.18
CA GLY A 18 10.75 1.40 -6.31
C GLY A 18 11.30 0.89 -4.97
N ARG A 19 11.59 1.81 -4.04
CA ARG A 19 12.29 1.54 -2.78
C ARG A 19 11.36 1.31 -1.60
N SER A 20 10.08 1.66 -1.74
CA SER A 20 9.12 1.47 -0.67
C SER A 20 8.99 -0.03 -0.32
N PRO A 21 9.22 -0.41 0.96
CA PRO A 21 9.21 -1.80 1.38
C PRO A 21 7.80 -2.40 1.43
N ASN A 22 6.77 -1.55 1.51
CA ASN A 22 5.40 -1.98 1.69
C ASN A 22 4.42 -1.21 0.80
N PHE A 23 3.26 -1.85 0.59
CA PHE A 23 2.07 -1.20 0.09
C PHE A 23 0.97 -1.22 1.15
N LEU A 24 0.36 -0.06 1.40
CA LEU A 24 -0.96 0.01 1.99
C LEU A 24 -1.97 -0.27 0.88
N VAL A 25 -2.64 -1.41 0.95
CA VAL A 25 -3.70 -1.77 0.00
C VAL A 25 -5.04 -1.46 0.62
N ILE A 26 -5.83 -0.64 -0.07
CA ILE A 26 -7.20 -0.32 0.30
C ILE A 26 -8.17 -0.95 -0.69
N THR A 27 -9.29 -1.46 -0.16
CA THR A 27 -10.43 -1.92 -0.97
C THR A 27 -11.54 -0.90 -0.86
N VAL A 28 -12.02 -0.43 -2.01
CA VAL A 28 -13.09 0.55 -2.14
C VAL A 28 -14.28 -0.10 -2.83
N GLU A 29 -15.45 0.02 -2.21
CA GLU A 29 -16.73 -0.39 -2.77
C GLU A 29 -17.67 0.81 -2.80
N GLY A 30 -18.23 1.13 -3.98
CA GLY A 30 -18.96 2.37 -4.18
C GLY A 30 -18.09 3.60 -3.88
N LYS A 31 -18.42 4.33 -2.80
CA LYS A 31 -17.69 5.52 -2.33
C LYS A 31 -17.02 5.31 -0.97
N GLU A 32 -16.97 4.08 -0.48
CA GLU A 32 -16.52 3.76 0.87
C GLU A 32 -15.29 2.84 0.85
N ILE A 33 -14.38 3.07 1.80
CA ILE A 33 -13.25 2.18 2.03
C ILE A 33 -13.73 1.06 2.95
N VAL A 34 -13.82 -0.15 2.43
CA VAL A 34 -14.32 -1.32 3.17
C VAL A 34 -13.20 -2.16 3.79
N SER A 35 -11.95 -1.99 3.36
CA SER A 35 -10.80 -2.71 3.93
C SER A 35 -9.48 -1.97 3.72
N ARG A 36 -8.55 -2.17 4.66
CA ARG A 36 -7.16 -1.67 4.64
C ARG A 36 -6.23 -2.78 5.12
N GLU A 37 -5.23 -3.11 4.33
CA GLU A 37 -4.24 -4.13 4.68
C GLU A 37 -2.84 -3.69 4.25
N MET A 38 -1.84 -4.02 5.06
CA MET A 38 -0.44 -3.78 4.73
C MET A 38 0.16 -5.03 4.12
N ARG A 39 0.74 -4.86 2.93
CA ARG A 39 1.43 -5.93 2.23
C ARG A 39 2.89 -5.55 2.02
N LYS A 40 3.79 -6.46 2.34
CA LYS A 40 5.19 -6.33 1.93
C LYS A 40 5.28 -6.39 0.42
N LYS A 41 6.19 -5.62 -0.15
CA LYS A 41 6.45 -5.65 -1.59
C LYS A 41 7.15 -6.97 -1.95
N PRO A 42 6.59 -7.78 -2.87
CA PRO A 42 7.25 -9.00 -3.32
C PRO A 42 8.56 -8.64 -4.03
N GLY A 43 9.66 -9.31 -3.67
CA GLY A 43 11.01 -9.01 -4.16
C GLY A 43 11.82 -8.01 -3.32
N HIS A 44 11.28 -7.55 -2.19
CA HIS A 44 12.02 -6.84 -1.13
C HIS A 44 12.25 -7.75 0.08
N GLU A 45 12.51 -9.03 -0.21
CA GLU A 45 13.08 -10.02 0.68
C GLU A 45 14.42 -10.39 0.05
N GLU A 46 15.52 -9.89 0.65
CA GLU A 46 16.86 -10.40 0.39
C GLU A 46 17.05 -11.76 1.07
#